data_AF-A0A3N5VQT7-F1
#
_entry.id   AF-A0A3N5VQT7-F1
#
_cell.length_a   1.000
_cell.length_b   1.000
_cell.length_c   1.000
_cell.angle_alpha   90.00
_cell.angle_beta   90.00
_cell.angle_gamma   90.00
#
_symmetry.space_group_name_H-M   'P 1'
#
loop_
_entity.id
_entity.type
_entity.pdbx_description
1 polymer ?
#
loop_
_entity_poly.entity_id
_entity_poly.type
_entity_poly.pdbx_seq_one_letter_code
_entity_poly.pdbx_strand_id
1 'polypeptide(L)'
;ENLSPHLDYLSPMLYPSGFQFGIPGYRNPVAHPHEIVYLTLKKAQERTQLPSVRFRPWLQAFRDYAFDRRHFTAKEIKEQITAVEKFGSNGWMLWNPRNVYNGDGLKKKEIFWTRSQSGEDS
;
A
#
# COMPACT_ATOMS: atom_id res chain seq x y z
N GLU A 1 12.58 -8.52 -24.00
CA GLU A 1 11.15 -8.20 -24.27
C GLU A 1 10.56 -7.46 -23.09
N ASN A 2 9.68 -6.48 -23.35
CA ASN A 2 9.00 -5.72 -22.30
C ASN A 2 7.60 -6.33 -22.10
N LEU A 3 7.34 -6.93 -20.94
CA LEU A 3 6.04 -7.55 -20.62
C LEU A 3 4.96 -6.52 -20.26
N SER A 4 5.34 -5.27 -19.95
CA SER A 4 4.44 -4.21 -19.48
C SER A 4 3.21 -3.94 -20.37
N PRO A 5 3.29 -4.00 -21.72
CA PRO A 5 2.12 -3.78 -22.58
C PRO A 5 1.07 -4.89 -22.49
N HIS A 6 1.43 -6.09 -22.03
CA HIS A 6 0.56 -7.27 -22.00
C HIS A 6 -0.06 -7.53 -20.62
N LEU A 7 0.29 -6.76 -19.61
CA LEU A 7 -0.14 -6.99 -18.22
C LEU A 7 -1.15 -5.95 -17.77
N ASP A 8 -2.32 -6.38 -17.27
CA ASP A 8 -3.37 -5.50 -16.78
C ASP A 8 -2.94 -4.63 -15.60
N TYR A 9 -2.12 -5.18 -14.72
CA TYR A 9 -1.57 -4.48 -13.58
C TYR A 9 -0.13 -4.94 -13.31
N LEU A 10 0.69 -3.99 -12.86
CA LEU A 10 1.96 -4.27 -12.20
C LEU A 10 1.75 -4.29 -10.70
N SER A 11 2.14 -5.38 -10.06
CA SER A 11 2.02 -5.59 -8.61
C SER A 11 3.39 -5.76 -7.96
N PRO A 12 4.22 -4.70 -7.92
CA PRO A 12 5.51 -4.77 -7.24
C PRO A 12 5.31 -5.04 -5.74
N MET A 13 6.23 -5.81 -5.16
CA MET A 13 6.27 -6.09 -3.73
C MET A 13 7.10 -5.01 -3.04
N LEU A 14 6.43 -4.10 -2.33
CA LEU A 14 7.06 -2.94 -1.70
C LEU A 14 7.23 -3.21 -0.21
N TYR A 15 8.40 -3.72 0.18
CA TYR A 15 8.73 -3.98 1.58
C TYR A 15 9.84 -3.03 2.03
N PRO A 16 9.50 -1.90 2.68
CA PRO A 16 10.47 -0.92 3.19
C PRO A 16 11.62 -1.54 4.00
N SER A 17 11.36 -2.67 4.66
CA SER A 17 12.36 -3.39 5.44
C SER A 17 13.43 -4.13 4.62
N GLY A 18 13.16 -4.47 3.36
CA GLY A 18 14.10 -5.18 2.47
C GLY A 18 15.04 -4.30 1.67
N PHE A 19 14.93 -2.96 1.76
CA PHE A 19 15.79 -2.05 1.01
C PHE A 19 17.15 -1.88 1.71
N GLN A 20 18.17 -2.61 1.24
CA GLN A 20 19.56 -2.53 1.76
C GLN A 20 20.20 -1.15 1.55
N PHE A 21 19.81 -0.45 0.48
CA PHE A 21 20.16 0.94 0.23
C PHE A 21 18.85 1.67 0.07
N GLY A 22 18.52 2.56 0.99
CA GLY A 22 17.33 3.38 0.85
C GLY A 22 17.32 4.13 -0.48
N ILE A 23 16.13 4.58 -0.89
CA ILE A 23 15.98 5.48 -2.04
C ILE A 23 16.90 6.69 -1.81
N PRO A 24 17.55 7.27 -2.85
CA PRO A 24 18.43 8.42 -2.67
C PRO A 24 17.82 9.47 -1.74
N GLY A 25 18.46 9.71 -0.59
CA GLY A 25 17.98 10.63 0.45
C GLY A 25 17.49 9.99 1.77
N TYR A 26 17.24 8.68 1.84
CA TYR A 26 16.68 8.04 3.05
C TYR A 26 17.60 6.94 3.62
N ARG A 27 18.43 7.27 4.60
CA ARG A 27 19.34 6.31 5.26
C ARG A 27 18.64 5.26 6.14
N ASN A 28 17.40 5.53 6.55
CA ASN A 28 16.56 4.59 7.31
C ASN A 28 15.18 4.45 6.63
N PRO A 29 15.01 3.53 5.66
CA PRO A 29 13.77 3.39 4.88
C PRO A 29 12.55 3.03 5.75
N VAL A 30 12.76 2.29 6.84
CA VAL A 30 11.68 1.90 7.76
C VAL A 30 11.11 3.10 8.53
N ALA A 31 11.89 4.17 8.72
CA ALA A 31 11.41 5.40 9.37
C ALA A 31 10.56 6.28 8.43
N HIS A 32 10.54 5.98 7.14
CA HIS A 32 9.89 6.78 6.09
C HIS A 32 9.05 5.90 5.15
N PRO A 33 8.09 5.11 5.67
CA PRO A 33 7.35 4.13 4.88
C PRO A 33 6.55 4.78 3.73
N HIS A 34 6.03 5.98 3.95
CA HIS A 34 5.30 6.74 2.93
C HIS A 34 6.23 7.13 1.76
N GLU A 35 7.36 7.76 2.05
CA GLU A 35 8.32 8.23 1.05
C GLU A 35 8.90 7.06 0.25
N ILE A 36 9.22 5.96 0.92
CA ILE A 36 9.76 4.75 0.28
C ILE A 36 8.76 4.16 -0.72
N VAL A 37 7.50 3.99 -0.32
CA VAL A 37 6.47 3.47 -1.22
C VAL A 37 6.24 4.43 -2.40
N TYR A 38 6.05 5.72 -2.12
CA TYR A 38 5.74 6.72 -3.13
C TYR A 38 6.85 6.85 -4.19
N LEU A 39 8.10 7.02 -3.76
CA LEU A 39 9.24 7.19 -4.67
C LEU A 39 9.55 5.90 -5.45
N THR A 40 9.33 4.73 -4.85
CA THR A 40 9.49 3.46 -5.59
C THR A 40 8.47 3.34 -6.72
N LEU A 41 7.21 3.69 -6.47
CA LEU A 41 6.16 3.70 -7.49
C LEU A 41 6.43 4.74 -8.59
N LYS A 42 6.87 5.96 -8.21
CA LYS A 42 7.29 6.99 -9.18
C LYS A 42 8.41 6.49 -10.09
N LYS A 43 9.46 5.88 -9.52
CA LYS A 43 10.57 5.32 -10.29
C LYS A 43 10.15 4.15 -11.17
N ALA A 44 9.21 3.31 -10.72
CA ALA A 44 8.65 2.23 -11.53
C ALA A 44 7.84 2.78 -12.71
N GLN A 45 7.02 3.81 -12.48
CA GLN A 45 6.32 4.54 -13.54
C GLN A 45 7.29 5.15 -14.55
N GLU A 46 8.35 5.82 -14.12
CA GLU A 46 9.37 6.39 -15.02
C GLU A 46 10.05 5.32 -15.88
N ARG A 47 10.31 4.13 -15.33
CA ARG A 47 10.95 3.03 -16.06
C ARG A 47 10.02 2.34 -17.06
N THR A 48 8.75 2.22 -16.71
CA THR A 48 7.75 1.46 -17.49
C THR A 48 6.93 2.34 -18.43
N GLN A 49 6.90 3.65 -18.18
CA GLN A 49 6.03 4.62 -18.85
C GLN A 49 4.54 4.28 -18.75
N LEU A 50 4.15 3.45 -17.76
CA LEU A 50 2.76 3.10 -17.52
C LEU A 50 2.04 4.18 -16.69
N PRO A 51 0.74 4.40 -16.93
CA PRO A 51 -0.06 5.28 -16.09
C PRO A 51 -0.19 4.69 -14.67
N SER A 52 -0.27 5.55 -13.65
CA SER A 52 -0.26 5.15 -12.24
C SER A 52 -1.38 4.17 -11.89
N VAL A 53 -2.53 4.27 -12.55
CA VAL A 53 -3.67 3.35 -12.40
C VAL A 53 -3.35 1.90 -12.77
N ARG A 54 -2.27 1.64 -13.52
CA ARG A 54 -1.80 0.26 -13.85
C ARG A 54 -0.97 -0.36 -12.74
N PHE A 55 -0.81 0.30 -11.60
CA PHE A 55 -0.09 -0.24 -10.46
C PHE A 55 -1.06 -0.67 -9.36
N ARG A 56 -0.86 -1.87 -8.82
CA ARG A 56 -1.57 -2.42 -7.66
C ARG A 56 -0.56 -3.14 -6.75
N PRO A 57 0.22 -2.40 -5.95
CA PRO A 57 1.35 -2.96 -5.21
C PRO A 57 0.93 -3.83 -4.02
N TRP A 58 1.83 -4.73 -3.62
CA TRP A 58 1.76 -5.40 -2.33
C TRP A 58 2.47 -4.56 -1.26
N LEU A 59 1.78 -4.29 -0.15
CA LEU A 59 2.24 -3.52 1.00
C LEU A 59 2.56 -4.44 2.18
N GLN A 60 3.56 -4.03 2.97
CA GLN A 60 3.99 -4.79 4.15
C GLN A 60 2.95 -4.70 5.26
N ALA A 61 2.55 -5.85 5.82
CA ALA A 61 1.63 -5.95 6.96
C ALA A 61 2.17 -6.89 8.07
N PHE A 62 3.49 -7.02 8.17
CA PHE A 62 4.16 -7.83 9.20
C PHE A 62 5.31 -7.07 9.85
N ARG A 63 5.54 -7.34 11.13
CA ARG A 63 6.73 -6.89 11.87
C ARG A 63 7.89 -7.74 11.39
N ASP A 64 8.86 -7.07 10.77
CA ASP A 64 9.85 -7.68 9.89
C ASP A 64 10.53 -8.93 10.46
N TYR A 65 10.76 -9.92 9.59
CA TYR A 65 11.54 -11.12 9.88
C TYR A 65 13.03 -10.73 9.81
N ALA A 66 13.78 -11.13 10.84
CA ALA A 66 15.24 -11.29 10.89
C ALA A 66 16.14 -10.18 11.47
N PHE A 67 15.86 -8.87 11.44
CA PHE A 67 16.93 -7.91 11.82
C PHE A 67 16.62 -6.74 12.74
N ASP A 68 15.36 -6.39 13.00
CA ASP A 68 15.11 -5.32 13.95
C ASP A 68 13.72 -5.45 14.57
N ARG A 69 13.65 -5.34 15.90
CA ARG A 69 12.38 -5.37 16.68
C ARG A 69 11.57 -4.08 16.47
N ARG A 70 11.63 -3.48 15.29
CA ARG A 70 10.93 -2.23 14.97
C ARG A 70 9.42 -2.46 15.02
N HIS A 71 8.77 -1.48 15.61
CA HIS A 71 7.32 -1.45 15.73
C HIS A 71 6.73 -1.10 14.37
N PHE A 72 6.41 -2.12 13.58
CA PHE A 72 5.54 -1.97 12.43
C PHE A 72 4.10 -2.14 12.91
N THR A 73 3.35 -1.05 12.90
CA THR A 73 2.02 -0.92 13.49
C THR A 73 1.01 -0.39 12.46
N ALA A 74 -0.22 -0.15 12.90
CA ALA A 74 -1.28 0.50 12.12
C ALA A 74 -0.83 1.81 11.46
N LYS A 75 0.08 2.56 12.10
CA LYS A 75 0.61 3.82 11.57
C LYS A 75 1.39 3.58 10.28
N GLU A 76 2.36 2.67 10.29
CA GLU A 76 3.21 2.38 9.14
C GLU A 76 2.40 1.79 7.97
N ILE A 77 1.39 0.96 8.27
CA ILE A 77 0.44 0.46 7.26
C ILE A 77 -0.33 1.64 6.62
N LYS A 78 -0.86 2.55 7.43
CA LYS A 78 -1.60 3.72 6.94
C LYS A 78 -0.74 4.65 6.08
N GLU A 79 0.52 4.86 6.46
CA GLU A 79 1.45 5.68 5.68
C GLU A 79 1.74 5.07 4.30
N GLN A 80 1.92 3.75 4.21
CA GLN A 80 2.04 3.07 2.92
C GLN A 80 0.77 3.19 2.07
N ILE A 81 -0.42 2.98 2.67
CA ILE A 81 -1.72 3.14 1.98
C ILE A 81 -1.85 4.56 1.43
N THR A 82 -1.55 5.56 2.24
CA THR A 82 -1.62 6.98 1.86
C THR A 82 -0.66 7.28 0.71
N ALA A 83 0.54 6.69 0.70
CA ALA A 83 1.50 6.84 -0.40
C ALA A 83 0.97 6.26 -1.71
N VAL A 84 0.34 5.08 -1.67
CA VAL A 84 -0.26 4.44 -2.85
C VAL A 84 -1.46 5.24 -3.37
N GLU A 85 -2.34 5.70 -2.47
CA GLU A 85 -3.47 6.56 -2.82
C GLU A 85 -2.97 7.88 -3.46
N LYS A 86 -1.94 8.51 -2.88
CA LYS A 86 -1.33 9.74 -3.41
C LYS A 86 -0.67 9.53 -4.78
N PHE A 87 -0.06 8.38 -5.02
CA PHE A 87 0.52 8.04 -6.32
C PHE A 87 -0.56 7.85 -7.40
N GLY A 88 -1.80 7.50 -7.03
CA GLY A 88 -2.91 7.29 -7.95
C GLY A 88 -3.02 5.86 -8.48
N SER A 89 -2.55 4.88 -7.71
CA SER A 89 -2.73 3.45 -8.01
C SER A 89 -4.20 3.03 -7.96
N ASN A 90 -4.56 2.02 -8.77
CA ASN A 90 -5.86 1.37 -8.68
C ASN A 90 -5.84 0.25 -7.63
N GLY A 91 -5.76 0.68 -6.37
CA GLY A 91 -5.76 -0.18 -5.19
C GLY A 91 -4.37 -0.69 -4.78
N TRP A 92 -4.37 -1.53 -3.75
CA TRP A 92 -3.20 -2.16 -3.14
C TRP A 92 -3.63 -3.48 -2.47
N MET A 93 -2.65 -4.30 -2.09
CA MET A 93 -2.88 -5.54 -1.35
C MET A 93 -1.96 -5.58 -0.12
N LEU A 94 -2.42 -6.09 1.00
CA LEU A 94 -1.58 -6.31 2.19
C LEU A 94 -1.03 -7.72 2.17
N TRP A 95 0.24 -7.87 2.54
CA TRP A 95 0.88 -9.17 2.68
C TRP A 95 1.41 -9.38 4.10
N ASN A 96 1.01 -10.48 4.73
CA ASN A 96 1.54 -10.98 5.99
C ASN A 96 1.78 -12.49 5.88
N PRO A 97 3.03 -13.00 6.07
CA PRO A 97 3.33 -14.43 5.97
C PRO A 97 2.63 -15.29 7.02
N ARG A 98 2.19 -14.71 8.15
CA ARG A 98 1.38 -15.41 9.17
C ARG A 98 -0.11 -15.43 8.84
N ASN A 99 -0.52 -14.78 7.75
CA ASN A 99 -1.91 -14.65 7.31
C ASN A 99 -2.83 -13.99 8.36
N VAL A 100 -2.28 -13.13 9.22
CA VAL A 100 -3.02 -12.39 10.24
C VAL A 100 -3.20 -10.95 9.80
N TYR A 101 -4.44 -10.51 9.63
CA TYR A 101 -4.77 -9.14 9.25
C TYR A 101 -5.76 -8.57 10.26
N ASN A 102 -5.36 -7.49 10.92
CA ASN A 102 -6.23 -6.70 11.78
C ASN A 102 -6.71 -5.46 11.01
N GLY A 103 -7.70 -4.73 11.54
CA GLY A 103 -8.14 -3.44 10.99
C GLY A 103 -7.10 -2.30 11.08
N ASP A 104 -5.83 -2.65 11.32
CA ASP A 104 -4.73 -1.74 11.56
C ASP A 104 -4.44 -0.90 10.31
N GLY A 105 -4.62 0.42 10.42
CA GLY A 105 -4.38 1.37 9.33
C GLY A 105 -5.49 1.45 8.27
N LEU A 106 -6.50 0.59 8.34
CA LEU A 106 -7.64 0.57 7.43
C LEU A 106 -8.72 1.57 7.85
N LYS A 107 -9.33 2.25 6.87
CA LYS A 107 -10.54 3.06 7.12
C LYS A 107 -11.69 2.10 7.45
N LYS A 108 -12.40 2.33 8.56
CA LYS A 108 -13.67 1.65 8.82
C LYS A 108 -14.68 2.11 7.78
N LYS A 109 -15.35 1.17 7.12
CA LYS A 109 -16.46 1.51 6.24
C LYS A 109 -17.63 1.95 7.13
N GLU A 110 -17.97 3.23 7.09
CA GLU A 110 -19.22 3.68 7.70
C GLU A 110 -20.38 3.12 6.87
N ILE A 111 -21.22 2.30 7.52
CA ILE A 111 -22.42 1.75 6.90
C ILE A 111 -23.54 2.72 7.26
N PHE A 112 -23.93 3.55 6.30
CA PHE A 112 -25.15 4.34 6.40
C PHE A 112 -26.33 3.42 6.10
N TRP A 113 -27.09 3.05 7.14
CA TRP A 113 -28.39 2.43 6.96
C TRP A 113 -29.38 3.50 6.53
N THR A 114 -29.78 3.51 5.26
CA THR A 114 -30.93 4.32 4.82
C THR A 114 -32.18 3.69 5.40
N ARG A 115 -32.78 4.35 6.39
CA ARG A 115 -34.06 3.95 6.97
C ARG A 115 -35.15 4.33 5.97
N SER A 116 -35.65 3.36 5.20
CA SER A 116 -36.85 3.56 4.39
C SER A 116 -38.01 3.82 5.35
N GLN A 117 -38.48 5.06 5.42
CA GLN A 117 -39.80 5.35 5.99
C GLN A 117 -40.84 4.79 5.03
N SER A 118 -41.38 3.61 5.34
CA SER A 118 -42.71 3.23 4.86
C SER A 118 -43.72 4.02 5.69
N GLY A 119 -44.25 5.09 5.10
CA GLY A 119 -45.51 5.65 5.56
C GLY A 119 -46.60 4.62 5.29
N GLU A 120 -47.18 4.07 6.34
CA GLU A 120 -48.52 3.48 6.28
C GLU A 120 -49.45 4.49 6.92
N ASP A 121 -50.19 5.17 6.04
CA ASP A 121 -51.48 5.76 6.35
C ASP A 121 -52.41 4.66 6.86
N SER A 122 -52.92 4.84 8.09
CA SER A 122 -54.27 4.42 8.50
C SER A 122 -54.66 5.10 9.79
#